data_AF-A0A1H3IV58-F1
#
_entry.id   AF-A0A1H3IV58-F1
#
_cell.length_a   1.000
_cell.length_b   1.000
_cell.length_c   1.000
_cell.angle_alpha   90.00
_cell.angle_beta   90.00
_cell.angle_gamma   90.00
#
_symmetry.space_group_name_H-M   'P 1'
#
loop_
_entity.id
_entity.type
_entity.pdbx_description
1 polymer ?
#
loop_
_entity_poly.entity_id
_entity_poly.type
_entity_poly.pdbx_seq_one_letter_code
_entity_poly.pdbx_strand_id
1 'polypeptide(L)'
;MIDADDDDVAQAISVIFLFNVLAALLFPTFGKILGFSISSGKSFGIFAGTAINDTSSVTAAASTWDSMWNLGTQTLDKAVTVKLTRTLAIIPITLVLAFFRAKEAKKEGSNANGFSLKRAFPMFIVYFIIASIITTISLNYGASPEVFAPLKELSKFFIVMAMAAIGLNSNVIKLIKSGGKPVLLGGGCWIGITIVSLIMQKVMGIW
;
A
#
# COMPACT_ATOMS: atom_id res chain seq x y z
N MET A 1 -17.34 6.89 -16.09
CA MET A 1 -16.04 7.35 -16.62
C MET A 1 -16.14 7.15 -18.12
N ILE A 2 -16.28 8.25 -18.87
CA ILE A 2 -16.42 8.24 -20.32
C ILE A 2 -15.42 9.29 -20.81
N ASP A 3 -14.44 8.85 -21.60
CA ASP A 3 -13.29 9.58 -22.19
C ASP A 3 -12.23 10.14 -21.23
N ALA A 4 -11.29 9.29 -20.81
CA ALA A 4 -9.93 9.72 -20.46
C ALA A 4 -9.02 9.26 -21.60
N ASP A 5 -8.24 10.17 -22.19
CA ASP A 5 -7.25 9.82 -23.21
C ASP A 5 -6.18 8.92 -22.57
N ASP A 6 -5.64 7.95 -23.31
CA ASP A 6 -4.65 7.00 -22.77
C ASP A 6 -3.42 7.73 -22.21
N ASP A 7 -3.14 8.94 -22.73
CA ASP A 7 -2.12 9.86 -22.24
C ASP A 7 -2.41 10.42 -20.83
N ASP A 8 -3.68 10.73 -20.50
CA ASP A 8 -4.07 11.20 -19.16
C ASP A 8 -3.93 10.09 -18.12
N VAL A 9 -4.30 8.85 -18.50
CA VAL A 9 -4.12 7.66 -17.66
C VAL A 9 -2.64 7.39 -17.44
N ALA A 10 -1.83 7.42 -18.50
CA ALA A 10 -0.38 7.24 -18.41
C ALA A 10 0.28 8.34 -17.56
N GLN A 11 -0.18 9.59 -17.68
CA GLN A 11 0.30 10.71 -16.87
C GLN A 11 -0.05 10.53 -15.40
N ALA A 12 -1.29 10.16 -15.07
CA ALA A 12 -1.72 9.91 -13.69
C ALA A 12 -0.94 8.76 -13.04
N ILE A 13 -0.76 7.65 -13.75
CA ILE A 13 0.04 6.50 -13.27
C ILE A 13 1.49 6.93 -13.01
N SER A 14 2.07 7.72 -13.90
CA SER A 14 3.44 8.21 -13.78
C SER A 14 3.62 9.14 -12.57
N VAL A 15 2.65 10.03 -12.29
CA VAL A 15 2.68 10.90 -11.10
C VAL A 15 2.59 10.06 -9.83
N ILE A 16 1.65 9.11 -9.77
CA ILE A 16 1.51 8.19 -8.62
C ILE A 16 2.82 7.44 -8.38
N PHE A 17 3.42 6.93 -9.46
CA PHE A 17 4.66 6.18 -9.37
C PHE A 17 5.83 7.04 -8.87
N LEU A 18 5.97 8.27 -9.37
CA LEU A 18 6.99 9.21 -8.90
C LEU A 18 6.94 9.41 -7.37
N PHE A 19 5.75 9.72 -6.83
CA PHE A 19 5.59 9.91 -5.39
C PHE A 19 5.77 8.63 -4.59
N ASN A 20 5.41 7.47 -5.15
CA ASN A 20 5.66 6.18 -4.51
C ASN A 20 7.15 5.86 -4.39
N VAL A 21 7.95 6.14 -5.41
CA VAL A 21 9.42 6.00 -5.34
C VAL A 21 10.01 6.98 -4.34
N LEU A 22 9.60 8.25 -4.39
CA LEU A 22 10.03 9.25 -3.42
C LEU A 22 9.67 8.83 -2.00
N ALA A 23 8.47 8.30 -1.76
CA ALA A 23 8.06 7.81 -0.47
C ALA A 23 8.92 6.62 -0.01
N ALA A 24 9.19 5.65 -0.88
CA ALA A 24 10.02 4.49 -0.55
C ALA A 24 11.45 4.87 -0.13
N LEU A 25 12.00 5.94 -0.71
CA LEU A 25 13.34 6.44 -0.42
C LEU A 25 13.39 7.42 0.75
N LEU A 26 12.45 8.35 0.82
CA LEU A 26 12.47 9.46 1.78
C LEU A 26 11.80 9.12 3.11
N PHE A 27 10.72 8.33 3.11
CA PHE A 27 9.95 8.06 4.32
C PHE A 27 10.77 7.35 5.40
N PRO A 28 11.66 6.39 5.12
CA PRO A 28 12.49 5.79 6.16
C PRO A 28 13.35 6.83 6.89
N THR A 29 13.98 7.75 6.16
CA THR A 29 14.77 8.84 6.77
C THR A 29 13.86 9.83 7.49
N PHE A 30 12.70 10.15 6.93
CA PHE A 30 11.74 11.07 7.53
C PHE A 30 11.16 10.54 8.85
N GLY A 31 10.79 9.25 8.91
CA GLY A 31 10.32 8.60 10.13
C GLY A 31 11.38 8.58 11.24
N LYS A 32 12.67 8.47 10.87
CA LYS A 32 13.78 8.61 11.81
C LYS A 32 13.86 10.03 12.38
N ILE A 33 13.73 11.06 11.53
CA ILE A 33 13.76 12.47 11.95
C ILE A 33 12.56 12.79 12.87
N LEU A 34 11.40 12.21 12.58
CA LEU A 34 10.21 12.33 13.42
C LEU A 34 10.38 11.63 14.79
N GLY A 35 11.37 10.76 14.94
CA GLY A 35 11.64 10.05 16.20
C GLY A 35 10.73 8.84 16.42
N PHE A 36 10.29 8.18 15.35
CA PHE A 36 9.53 6.94 15.48
C PHE A 36 10.31 5.86 16.23
N SER A 37 9.59 5.03 16.98
CA SER A 37 10.19 3.92 17.71
C SER A 37 10.91 2.95 16.76
N ILE A 38 12.23 2.90 16.92
CA ILE A 38 13.13 2.07 16.11
C ILE A 38 13.11 0.61 16.56
N SER A 39 12.77 0.32 17.81
CA SER A 39 12.87 -1.03 18.39
C SER A 39 11.78 -2.00 17.93
N SER A 40 10.63 -1.48 17.50
CA SER A 40 9.44 -2.29 17.18
C SER A 40 9.05 -2.25 15.70
N GLY A 41 9.43 -1.20 14.95
CA GLY A 41 8.98 -1.01 13.57
C GLY A 41 7.47 -0.72 13.40
N LYS A 42 6.67 -0.78 14.48
CA LYS A 42 5.21 -0.66 14.43
C LYS A 42 4.76 0.72 13.96
N SER A 43 5.33 1.79 14.49
CA SER A 43 4.96 3.17 14.15
C SER A 43 5.23 3.48 12.68
N PHE A 44 6.45 3.14 12.23
CA PHE A 44 6.80 3.30 10.82
C PHE A 44 5.97 2.37 9.91
N GLY A 45 5.68 1.13 10.32
CA GLY A 45 4.83 0.22 9.56
C GLY A 45 3.41 0.76 9.37
N ILE A 46 2.80 1.34 10.41
CA ILE A 46 1.49 1.99 10.31
C ILE A 46 1.56 3.24 9.43
N PHE A 47 2.63 4.04 9.54
CA PHE A 47 2.85 5.21 8.71
C PHE A 47 2.99 4.84 7.23
N ALA A 48 3.91 3.93 6.90
CA ALA A 48 4.12 3.45 5.54
C ALA A 48 2.83 2.85 4.95
N GLY A 49 2.12 2.00 5.69
CA GLY A 49 0.89 1.37 5.24
C GLY A 49 -0.26 2.35 4.95
N THR A 50 -0.33 3.46 5.70
CA THR A 50 -1.40 4.47 5.57
C THR A 50 -1.08 5.60 4.60
N ALA A 51 0.16 6.08 4.58
CA ALA A 51 0.58 7.29 3.87
C ALA A 51 1.06 7.03 2.44
N ILE A 52 1.65 5.86 2.18
CA ILE A 52 2.08 5.47 0.84
C ILE A 52 0.86 4.90 0.11
N ASN A 53 0.67 5.21 -1.17
CA ASN A 53 -0.56 4.84 -1.87
C ASN A 53 -0.51 3.43 -2.48
N ASP A 54 0.64 3.01 -3.00
CA ASP A 54 0.79 1.71 -3.66
C ASP A 54 1.45 0.63 -2.77
N THR A 55 1.00 -0.62 -2.92
CA THR A 55 1.46 -1.75 -2.09
C THR A 55 2.95 -2.07 -2.32
N SER A 56 3.46 -1.94 -3.55
CA SER A 56 4.86 -2.26 -3.84
C SER A 56 5.82 -1.27 -3.16
N SER A 57 5.47 0.01 -3.17
CA SER A 57 6.25 1.07 -2.50
C SER A 57 6.13 1.07 -0.98
N VAL A 58 5.00 0.62 -0.42
CA VAL A 58 4.85 0.38 1.04
C VAL A 58 5.82 -0.69 1.49
N THR A 59 5.80 -1.82 0.78
CA THR A 59 6.65 -2.98 1.01
C THR A 59 8.12 -2.59 0.90
N ALA A 60 8.48 -1.79 -0.13
CA ALA A 60 9.83 -1.24 -0.27
C ALA A 60 10.24 -0.37 0.92
N ALA A 61 9.44 0.65 1.29
CA ALA A 61 9.73 1.53 2.41
C ALA A 61 9.91 0.76 3.73
N ALA A 62 9.00 -0.18 4.01
CA ALA A 62 9.03 -0.99 5.22
C ALA A 62 10.23 -1.94 5.26
N SER A 63 10.58 -2.56 4.12
CA SER A 63 11.77 -3.41 4.00
C SER A 63 13.07 -2.64 4.17
N THR A 64 13.13 -1.38 3.70
CA THR A 64 14.25 -0.47 3.91
C THR A 64 14.40 -0.15 5.39
N TRP A 65 13.31 0.21 6.07
CA TRP A 65 13.34 0.46 7.52
C TRP A 65 13.76 -0.77 8.31
N ASP A 66 13.22 -1.95 7.98
CA ASP A 66 13.63 -3.21 8.64
C ASP A 66 15.12 -3.49 8.46
N SER A 67 15.68 -3.17 7.28
CA SER A 67 17.11 -3.34 6.99
C SER A 67 17.98 -2.29 7.67
N MET A 68 17.50 -1.05 7.82
CA MET A 68 18.21 0.03 8.52
C MET A 68 18.39 -0.26 10.02
N TRP A 69 17.45 -0.99 10.62
CA TRP A 69 17.39 -1.19 12.08
C TRP A 69 17.43 -2.68 12.50
N ASN A 70 17.75 -3.55 11.55
CA ASN A 70 17.85 -5.00 11.73
C ASN A 70 16.63 -5.65 12.42
N LEU A 71 15.43 -5.23 12.03
CA LEU A 71 14.14 -5.67 12.60
C LEU A 71 13.58 -6.93 11.94
N GLY A 72 14.28 -7.47 10.93
CA GLY A 72 13.85 -8.62 10.16
C GLY A 72 12.74 -8.26 9.16
N THR A 73 11.49 -8.53 9.54
CA THR A 73 10.27 -8.23 8.75
C THR A 73 9.15 -7.58 9.56
N GLN A 74 9.41 -7.19 10.81
CA GLN A 74 8.35 -6.71 11.71
C GLN A 74 7.62 -5.48 11.13
N THR A 75 8.37 -4.56 10.55
CA THR A 75 7.81 -3.35 9.93
C THR A 75 7.05 -3.70 8.66
N LEU A 76 7.63 -4.57 7.83
CA LEU A 76 7.02 -5.05 6.59
C LEU A 76 5.68 -5.73 6.84
N ASP A 77 5.65 -6.70 7.76
CA ASP A 77 4.45 -7.45 8.11
C ASP A 77 3.36 -6.49 8.61
N LYS A 78 3.74 -5.48 9.41
CA LYS A 78 2.79 -4.47 9.90
C LYS A 78 2.27 -3.57 8.80
N ALA A 79 3.14 -3.08 7.91
CA ALA A 79 2.78 -2.16 6.83
C ALA A 79 1.86 -2.84 5.80
N VAL A 80 2.17 -4.08 5.42
CA VAL A 80 1.35 -4.88 4.52
C VAL A 80 0.00 -5.18 5.16
N THR A 81 -0.03 -5.54 6.44
CA THR A 81 -1.30 -5.74 7.17
C THR A 81 -2.17 -4.51 7.10
N VAL A 82 -1.64 -3.32 7.43
CA VAL A 82 -2.40 -2.06 7.38
C VAL A 82 -2.92 -1.76 5.97
N LYS A 83 -2.08 -1.98 4.95
CA LYS A 83 -2.47 -1.78 3.54
C LYS A 83 -3.61 -2.72 3.14
N LEU A 84 -3.48 -4.00 3.47
CA LEU A 84 -4.47 -5.02 3.14
C LEU A 84 -5.78 -4.83 3.90
N THR A 85 -5.75 -4.42 5.16
CA THR A 85 -6.96 -4.12 5.93
C THR A 85 -7.76 -3.01 5.24
N ARG A 86 -7.11 -1.97 4.69
CA ARG A 86 -7.79 -0.92 3.92
C ARG A 86 -8.44 -1.48 2.65
N THR A 87 -7.74 -2.32 1.89
CA THR A 87 -8.29 -2.95 0.69
C THR A 87 -9.45 -3.89 1.01
N LEU A 88 -9.33 -4.66 2.10
CA LEU A 88 -10.38 -5.58 2.55
C LEU A 88 -11.61 -4.81 3.02
N ALA A 89 -11.46 -3.63 3.64
CA ALA A 89 -12.56 -2.78 4.08
C ALA A 89 -13.40 -2.21 2.92
N ILE A 90 -12.86 -2.15 1.69
CA ILE A 90 -13.64 -1.78 0.50
C ILE A 90 -14.74 -2.81 0.23
N ILE A 91 -14.51 -4.10 0.50
CA ILE A 91 -15.48 -5.17 0.27
C ILE A 91 -16.78 -5.00 1.08
N PRO A 92 -16.77 -4.87 2.43
CA PRO A 92 -17.99 -4.66 3.18
C PRO A 92 -18.65 -3.31 2.83
N ILE A 93 -17.87 -2.24 2.60
CA ILE A 93 -18.42 -0.94 2.21
C ILE A 93 -19.17 -1.04 0.87
N THR A 94 -18.57 -1.68 -0.14
CA THR A 94 -19.18 -1.86 -1.46
C THR A 94 -20.40 -2.78 -1.42
N LEU A 95 -20.37 -3.84 -0.60
CA LEU A 95 -21.53 -4.71 -0.38
C LEU A 95 -22.69 -3.95 0.26
N VAL A 96 -22.43 -3.12 1.27
CA VAL A 96 -23.45 -2.30 1.93
C VAL A 96 -24.05 -1.29 0.95
N LEU A 97 -23.21 -0.59 0.18
CA LEU A 97 -23.67 0.34 -0.85
C LEU A 97 -24.46 -0.37 -1.96
N ALA A 98 -24.02 -1.55 -2.39
CA ALA A 98 -24.73 -2.37 -3.37
C ALA A 98 -26.08 -2.83 -2.84
N PHE A 99 -26.19 -3.18 -1.55
CA PHE A 99 -27.46 -3.53 -0.92
C PHE A 99 -28.43 -2.34 -0.89
N PHE A 100 -27.95 -1.15 -0.50
CA PHE A 100 -28.78 0.06 -0.53
C PHE A 100 -29.25 0.39 -1.96
N ARG A 101 -28.35 0.30 -2.95
CA ARG A 101 -28.67 0.52 -4.36
C ARG A 101 -29.64 -0.52 -4.92
N ALA A 102 -29.52 -1.78 -4.55
CA ALA A 102 -30.46 -2.83 -4.94
C ALA A 102 -31.86 -2.59 -4.33
N LYS A 103 -31.92 -2.08 -3.10
CA LYS A 103 -33.18 -1.71 -2.44
C LYS A 103 -33.84 -0.50 -3.11
N GLU A 104 -33.06 0.49 -3.55
CA GLU A 104 -33.54 1.65 -4.32
C GLU A 104 -34.01 1.25 -5.72
N ALA A 105 -33.22 0.46 -6.46
CA ALA A 105 -33.55 -0.02 -7.80
C ALA A 105 -34.81 -0.91 -7.85
N LYS A 106 -35.02 -1.73 -6.81
CA LYS A 106 -36.24 -2.53 -6.64
C LYS A 106 -37.48 -1.67 -6.39
N LYS A 107 -37.30 -0.46 -5.85
CA LYS A 107 -38.36 0.55 -5.65
C LYS A 107 -38.68 1.30 -6.96
N GLU A 108 -37.70 1.40 -7.87
CA GLU A 108 -37.81 2.07 -9.18
C GLU A 108 -38.08 1.10 -10.35
N GLY A 109 -38.21 -0.20 -10.09
CA GLY A 109 -38.52 -1.22 -11.12
C GLY A 109 -37.39 -1.50 -12.11
N SER A 110 -36.16 -1.07 -11.84
CA SER A 110 -35.01 -1.28 -12.72
C SER A 110 -34.20 -2.50 -12.32
N ASN A 111 -33.92 -3.39 -13.28
CA ASN A 111 -33.02 -4.54 -13.10
C ASN A 111 -31.57 -4.03 -13.00
N ALA A 112 -31.11 -3.74 -11.77
CA ALA A 112 -29.72 -3.38 -11.52
C ALA A 112 -28.82 -4.59 -11.82
N ASN A 113 -28.01 -4.49 -12.89
CA ASN A 113 -26.97 -5.45 -13.23
C ASN A 113 -26.10 -5.76 -11.99
N GLY A 114 -26.09 -7.04 -11.59
CA GLY A 114 -25.50 -7.51 -10.35
C GLY A 114 -24.02 -7.17 -10.22
N PHE A 115 -23.65 -6.52 -9.12
CA PHE A 115 -22.26 -6.31 -8.73
C PHE A 115 -21.56 -7.67 -8.53
N SER A 116 -20.54 -7.95 -9.35
CA SER A 116 -19.77 -9.19 -9.25
C SER A 116 -18.66 -9.05 -8.22
N LEU A 117 -18.94 -9.51 -7.00
CA LEU A 117 -17.98 -9.56 -5.89
C LEU A 117 -16.68 -10.30 -6.27
N LYS A 118 -16.79 -11.33 -7.12
CA LYS A 118 -15.66 -12.14 -7.60
C LYS A 118 -14.69 -11.34 -8.47
N ARG A 119 -15.16 -10.30 -9.16
CA ARG A 119 -14.32 -9.41 -9.99
C ARG A 119 -13.65 -8.30 -9.18
N ALA A 120 -14.22 -7.97 -8.01
CA ALA A 120 -13.68 -6.99 -7.08
C ALA A 120 -12.69 -7.58 -6.06
N PHE A 121 -12.66 -8.91 -5.90
CA PHE A 121 -11.82 -9.58 -4.92
C PHE A 121 -10.39 -9.79 -5.45
N PRO A 122 -9.35 -9.12 -4.90
CA PRO A 122 -7.99 -9.28 -5.38
C PRO A 122 -7.43 -10.63 -4.96
N MET A 123 -7.14 -11.52 -5.91
CA MET A 123 -6.63 -12.87 -5.63
C MET A 123 -5.34 -12.88 -4.78
N PHE A 124 -4.52 -11.83 -4.88
CA PHE A 124 -3.31 -11.70 -4.08
C PHE A 124 -3.59 -11.68 -2.56
N ILE A 125 -4.76 -11.20 -2.13
CA ILE A 125 -5.17 -11.20 -0.72
C ILE A 125 -5.37 -12.63 -0.21
N VAL A 126 -5.95 -13.51 -1.05
CA VAL A 126 -6.14 -14.93 -0.69
C VAL A 126 -4.79 -15.58 -0.43
N TYR A 127 -3.84 -15.39 -1.36
CA TYR A 127 -2.49 -15.95 -1.21
C TYR A 127 -1.77 -15.42 0.02
N PHE A 128 -1.90 -14.11 0.32
CA PHE A 128 -1.33 -13.52 1.53
C PHE A 128 -1.92 -14.14 2.80
N ILE A 129 -3.25 -14.27 2.89
CA ILE A 129 -3.92 -14.85 4.06
C ILE A 129 -3.47 -16.30 4.26
N ILE A 130 -3.43 -17.10 3.20
CA ILE A 130 -2.97 -18.49 3.26
C ILE A 130 -1.52 -18.54 3.77
N ALA A 131 -0.62 -17.75 3.19
CA ALA A 131 0.78 -17.69 3.62
C ALA A 131 0.93 -17.25 5.09
N SER A 132 0.14 -16.27 5.53
CA SER A 132 0.12 -15.80 6.91
C SER A 132 -0.35 -16.90 7.87
N ILE A 133 -1.39 -17.64 7.51
CA ILE A 133 -1.92 -18.76 8.32
C ILE A 133 -0.87 -19.87 8.40
N ILE A 134 -0.27 -20.27 7.26
CA ILE A 134 0.79 -21.29 7.22
C ILE A 134 1.93 -20.88 8.14
N THR A 135 2.44 -19.66 8.00
CA THR A 135 3.54 -19.15 8.83
C THR A 135 3.18 -19.17 10.31
N THR A 136 1.98 -18.72 10.66
CA THR A 136 1.50 -18.67 12.06
C THR A 136 1.37 -20.08 12.66
N ILE A 137 0.80 -21.02 11.92
CA ILE A 137 0.65 -22.42 12.35
C ILE A 137 2.03 -23.06 12.49
N SER A 138 2.89 -22.97 11.49
CA SER A 138 4.24 -23.56 11.53
C SER A 138 5.05 -23.08 12.74
N LEU A 139 5.02 -21.78 13.05
CA LEU A 139 5.69 -21.23 14.23
C LEU A 139 5.07 -21.76 15.55
N ASN A 140 3.75 -21.87 15.64
CA ASN A 140 3.08 -22.42 16.82
C ASN A 140 3.38 -23.91 17.04
N TYR A 141 3.60 -24.68 15.98
CA TYR A 141 3.97 -26.09 16.05
C TYR A 141 5.49 -26.32 16.20
N GLY A 142 6.27 -25.28 16.52
CA GLY A 142 7.68 -25.40 16.90
C GLY A 142 8.69 -25.28 15.75
N ALA A 143 8.27 -24.86 14.56
CA ALA A 143 9.22 -24.53 13.50
C ALA A 143 10.07 -23.31 13.88
N SER A 144 11.39 -23.38 13.67
CA SER A 144 12.28 -22.23 13.86
C SER A 144 11.91 -21.10 12.88
N PRO A 145 11.90 -19.83 13.31
CA PRO A 145 11.73 -18.67 12.42
C PRO A 145 12.73 -18.64 11.26
N GLU A 146 13.88 -19.29 11.42
CA GLU A 146 14.95 -19.38 10.43
C GLU A 146 14.55 -20.12 9.15
N VAL A 147 13.57 -21.03 9.23
CA VAL A 147 13.01 -21.74 8.06
C VAL A 147 12.44 -20.75 7.05
N PHE A 148 11.94 -19.60 7.51
CA PHE A 148 11.37 -18.56 6.67
C PHE A 148 12.40 -17.50 6.24
N ALA A 149 13.64 -17.53 6.73
CA ALA A 149 14.65 -16.52 6.40
C ALA A 149 14.98 -16.46 4.89
N PRO A 150 15.19 -17.58 4.17
CA PRO A 150 15.45 -17.54 2.72
C PRO A 150 14.27 -16.96 1.92
N LEU A 151 13.04 -17.27 2.33
CA LEU A 151 11.82 -16.72 1.72
C LEU A 151 11.74 -15.20 1.90
N LYS A 152 12.14 -14.70 3.07
CA LYS A 152 12.18 -13.26 3.37
C LYS A 152 13.24 -12.55 2.54
N GLU A 153 14.42 -13.14 2.37
CA GLU A 153 15.47 -12.59 1.51
C GLU A 153 15.05 -12.56 0.04
N LEU A 154 14.45 -13.64 -0.45
CA LEU A 154 13.94 -13.71 -1.82
C LEU A 154 12.83 -12.67 -2.07
N SER A 155 11.95 -12.46 -1.09
CA SER A 155 10.95 -11.39 -1.14
C SER A 155 11.61 -10.01 -1.25
N LYS A 156 12.59 -9.69 -0.40
CA LYS A 156 13.34 -8.42 -0.46
C LYS A 156 14.00 -8.23 -1.83
N PHE A 157 14.61 -9.28 -2.38
CA PHE A 157 15.22 -9.24 -3.70
C PHE A 157 14.21 -8.88 -4.80
N PHE A 158 13.04 -9.53 -4.83
CA PHE A 158 11.99 -9.21 -5.81
C PHE A 158 11.43 -7.79 -5.66
N ILE A 159 11.32 -7.29 -4.42
CA ILE A 159 10.89 -5.91 -4.16
C ILE A 159 11.88 -4.90 -4.75
N VAL A 160 13.18 -5.10 -4.49
CA VAL A 160 14.23 -4.23 -5.01
C VAL A 160 14.28 -4.29 -6.54
N MET A 161 14.18 -5.49 -7.12
CA MET A 161 14.13 -5.67 -8.58
C MET A 161 12.95 -4.95 -9.21
N ALA A 162 11.75 -5.08 -8.63
CA ALA A 162 10.55 -4.40 -9.11
C ALA A 162 10.72 -2.88 -9.07
N MET A 163 11.19 -2.32 -7.95
CA MET A 163 11.42 -0.88 -7.83
C MET A 163 12.46 -0.37 -8.83
N ALA A 164 13.55 -1.12 -9.04
CA ALA A 164 14.56 -0.79 -10.04
C ALA A 164 13.99 -0.79 -11.47
N ALA A 165 13.23 -1.83 -11.82
CA ALA A 165 12.60 -1.95 -13.13
C ALA A 165 11.61 -0.81 -13.41
N ILE A 166 10.77 -0.46 -12.44
CA ILE A 166 9.81 0.63 -12.64
C ILE A 166 10.52 1.99 -12.66
N GLY A 167 11.59 2.18 -11.89
CA GLY A 167 12.46 3.36 -11.98
C GLY A 167 13.09 3.52 -13.38
N LEU A 168 13.56 2.43 -13.98
CA LEU A 168 14.12 2.41 -15.34
C LEU A 168 13.07 2.63 -16.43
N ASN A 169 11.83 2.16 -16.22
CA ASN A 169 10.72 2.36 -17.16
C ASN A 169 10.10 3.77 -17.07
N SER A 170 10.30 4.47 -15.95
CA SER A 170 9.70 5.78 -15.71
C SER A 170 10.38 6.89 -16.52
N ASN A 171 9.65 7.48 -17.47
CA ASN A 171 10.10 8.67 -18.17
C ASN A 171 9.75 9.94 -17.36
N VAL A 172 10.52 10.19 -16.30
CA VAL A 172 10.38 11.36 -15.41
C VAL A 172 10.47 12.67 -16.19
N ILE A 173 11.23 12.69 -17.29
CA ILE A 173 11.42 13.87 -18.15
C ILE A 173 10.15 14.19 -18.94
N LYS A 174 9.47 13.19 -19.52
CA LYS A 174 8.17 13.36 -20.19
C LYS A 174 7.09 13.79 -19.18
N LEU A 175 7.13 13.26 -17.96
CA LEU A 175 6.21 13.61 -16.87
C LEU A 175 6.29 15.09 -16.45
N ILE A 176 7.51 15.61 -16.25
CA ILE A 176 7.71 17.02 -15.88
C ILE A 176 7.36 17.95 -17.05
N LYS A 177 7.60 17.51 -18.29
CA LYS A 177 7.31 18.30 -19.50
C LYS A 177 5.82 18.30 -19.91
N SER A 178 5.04 17.26 -19.58
CA SER A 178 3.63 17.17 -20.00
C SER A 178 2.64 17.89 -19.06
N GLY A 179 3.10 18.41 -17.92
CA GLY A 179 2.31 19.32 -17.09
C GLY A 179 2.67 19.31 -15.61
N GLY A 180 3.08 20.45 -15.07
CA GLY A 180 3.31 20.61 -13.63
C GLY A 180 2.03 20.53 -12.79
N LYS A 181 0.85 20.73 -13.39
CA LYS A 181 -0.44 20.72 -12.69
C LYS A 181 -0.77 19.34 -12.06
N PRO A 182 -0.69 18.21 -12.79
CA PRO A 182 -0.83 16.87 -12.19
C PRO A 182 0.17 16.57 -11.06
N VAL A 183 1.43 17.01 -11.20
CA VAL A 183 2.46 16.81 -10.17
C VAL A 183 2.12 17.59 -8.91
N LEU A 184 1.66 18.85 -9.04
CA LEU A 184 1.24 19.67 -7.91
C LEU A 184 0.01 19.10 -7.19
N LEU A 185 -0.99 18.64 -7.94
CA LEU A 185 -2.17 17.97 -7.38
C LEU A 185 -1.79 16.67 -6.66
N GLY A 186 -0.98 15.82 -7.30
CA GLY A 186 -0.46 14.59 -6.70
C GLY A 186 0.33 14.86 -5.43
N GLY A 187 1.19 15.88 -5.45
CA GLY A 187 1.98 16.31 -4.30
C GLY A 187 1.13 16.85 -3.16
N GLY A 188 0.13 17.69 -3.45
CA GLY A 188 -0.81 18.19 -2.46
C GLY A 188 -1.59 17.07 -1.76
N CYS A 189 -2.12 16.12 -2.54
CA CYS A 189 -2.77 14.93 -1.99
C CYS A 189 -1.81 14.09 -1.15
N TRP A 190 -0.59 13.87 -1.63
CA TRP A 190 0.43 13.08 -0.93
C TRP A 190 0.84 13.70 0.40
N ILE A 191 1.04 15.02 0.44
CA ILE A 191 1.30 15.78 1.67
C ILE A 191 0.10 15.70 2.61
N GLY A 192 -1.12 15.89 2.10
CA GLY A 192 -2.35 15.82 2.88
C GLY A 192 -2.52 14.47 3.59
N ILE A 193 -2.37 13.36 2.86
CA ILE A 193 -2.46 12.01 3.44
C ILE A 193 -1.35 11.80 4.47
N THR A 194 -0.13 12.27 4.19
CA THR A 194 1.01 12.18 5.12
C THR A 194 0.71 12.90 6.43
N ILE A 195 0.23 14.16 6.36
CA ILE A 195 -0.13 14.96 7.54
C ILE A 195 -1.24 14.28 8.34
N VAL A 196 -2.32 13.84 7.68
CA VAL A 196 -3.45 13.18 8.35
C VAL A 196 -2.99 11.90 9.05
N SER A 197 -2.13 11.10 8.40
CA SER A 197 -1.56 9.89 9.00
C SER A 197 -0.76 10.21 10.27
N LEU A 198 0.12 11.21 10.22
CA LEU A 198 0.93 11.64 11.37
C LEU A 198 0.10 12.19 12.52
N ILE A 199 -0.90 13.01 12.22
CA ILE A 199 -1.82 13.56 13.24
C ILE A 199 -2.55 12.42 13.93
N MET A 200 -3.12 11.48 13.16
CA MET A 200 -3.84 10.35 13.73
C MET A 200 -2.93 9.47 14.60
N GLN A 201 -1.70 9.21 14.15
CA GLN A 201 -0.72 8.47 14.95
C GLN A 201 -0.39 9.15 16.27
N LYS A 202 -0.19 10.48 16.24
CA LYS A 202 0.07 11.28 17.44
C LYS A 202 -1.12 11.28 18.39
N VAL A 203 -2.35 11.41 17.88
CA VAL A 203 -3.59 11.35 18.68
C VAL A 203 -3.78 9.97 19.32
N MET A 204 -3.43 8.89 18.59
CA MET A 204 -3.55 7.52 19.08
C MET A 204 -2.38 7.09 20.00
N GLY A 205 -1.38 7.96 20.23
CA GLY A 205 -0.19 7.64 21.03
C GLY A 205 0.73 6.60 20.39
N ILE A 206 0.70 6.48 19.06
CA ILE A 206 1.52 5.54 18.28
C ILE A 206 2.67 6.35 17.68
N TRP A 207 3.81 6.41 18.37
CA TRP A 207 5.01 7.12 17.93
C TRP A 207 6.25 6.23 18.07
#